data_AF-A0A8X7QKU5-F1
#
_entry.id   AF-A0A8X7QKU5-F1
#
_cell.length_a   1.000
_cell.length_b   1.000
_cell.length_c   1.000
_cell.angle_alpha   90.00
_cell.angle_beta   90.00
_cell.angle_gamma   90.00
#
_symmetry.space_group_name_H-M   'P 1'
#
loop_
_entity.id
_entity.type
_entity.pdbx_description
1 polymer ?
#
loop_
_entity_poly.entity_id
_entity_poly.type
_entity_poly.pdbx_seq_one_letter_code
_entity_poly.pdbx_strand_id
1 'polypeptide(L)'
;MKKNSMRKNKKLVINIASTKVCSKHDEEIDHGSHDRSRVRDGVMREVDVGTGLSGALKLLREQGIFKEKSSSKLHVDVRDNHGKDDRFKDAFKDIRIDRVDECGRILTEKEAFKKLCHGFHGKKPGKRKQEKRMRKHEDSSKNILESSDRAVERMRQVHAELKSP
;
A
#
# COMPACT_ATOMS: atom_id res chain seq x y z
N MET A 1 -21.37 17.50 -51.69
CA MET A 1 -21.38 18.22 -50.41
C MET A 1 -21.23 17.21 -49.27
N LYS A 2 -20.14 17.23 -48.48
CA LYS A 2 -20.09 16.61 -47.13
C LYS A 2 -18.90 17.24 -46.38
N LYS A 3 -19.23 17.98 -45.33
CA LYS A 3 -18.33 18.81 -44.52
C LYS A 3 -17.55 17.89 -43.57
N ASN A 4 -16.22 17.83 -43.68
CA ASN A 4 -15.39 17.24 -42.64
C ASN A 4 -15.23 18.26 -41.51
N SER A 5 -16.03 18.07 -40.47
CA SER A 5 -16.06 18.91 -39.27
C SER A 5 -14.91 18.53 -38.32
N MET A 6 -14.08 19.53 -38.04
CA MET A 6 -12.91 19.50 -37.19
C MET A 6 -13.22 19.03 -35.76
N ARG A 7 -12.65 17.90 -35.32
CA ARG A 7 -12.62 17.54 -33.89
C ARG A 7 -11.52 18.35 -33.19
N LYS A 8 -11.89 19.50 -32.63
CA LYS A 8 -11.04 20.30 -31.74
C LYS A 8 -10.85 19.54 -30.43
N ASN A 9 -9.64 19.09 -30.15
CA ASN A 9 -9.27 18.56 -28.84
C ASN A 9 -9.19 19.72 -27.84
N LYS A 10 -10.20 19.84 -26.99
CA LYS A 10 -10.20 20.81 -25.87
C LYS A 10 -9.24 20.30 -24.81
N LYS A 11 -8.06 20.93 -24.72
CA LYS A 11 -7.09 20.73 -23.64
C LYS A 11 -7.73 21.26 -22.34
N LEU A 12 -8.15 20.36 -21.46
CA LEU A 12 -8.60 20.74 -20.12
C LEU A 12 -7.34 21.03 -19.28
N VAL A 13 -7.03 22.30 -19.10
CA VAL A 13 -5.97 22.75 -18.20
C VAL A 13 -6.58 22.81 -16.81
N ILE A 14 -6.23 21.85 -15.96
CA ILE A 14 -6.63 21.84 -14.55
C ILE A 14 -5.66 22.75 -13.81
N ASN A 15 -6.11 23.97 -13.49
CA ASN A 15 -5.40 24.89 -12.62
C ASN A 15 -5.56 24.40 -11.17
N ILE A 16 -4.50 23.83 -10.61
CA ILE A 16 -4.44 23.47 -9.19
C ILE A 16 -4.07 24.74 -8.43
N ALA A 17 -5.07 25.45 -7.92
CA ALA A 17 -4.87 26.53 -6.98
C ALA A 17 -4.32 25.97 -5.66
N SER A 18 -3.15 26.47 -5.23
CA SER A 18 -2.61 26.21 -3.91
C SER A 18 -3.55 26.73 -2.84
N THR A 19 -4.26 25.83 -2.17
CA THR A 19 -5.00 26.13 -0.95
C THR A 19 -4.02 26.32 0.20
N LYS A 20 -3.78 27.59 0.55
CA LYS A 20 -3.32 27.96 1.89
C LYS A 20 -4.41 27.56 2.88
N VAL A 21 -4.07 26.75 3.88
CA VAL A 21 -4.91 26.61 5.08
C VAL A 21 -4.02 26.63 6.33
N CYS A 22 -4.28 27.68 7.12
CA CYS A 22 -4.03 27.95 8.53
C CYS A 22 -3.15 27.00 9.35
N SER A 23 -2.09 27.59 9.87
CA SER A 23 -1.43 27.22 11.12
C SER A 23 -2.32 27.49 12.34
N LYS A 24 -2.36 26.53 13.27
CA LYS A 24 -2.33 26.67 14.75
C LYS A 24 -3.03 25.50 15.44
N HIS A 25 -2.25 24.64 16.10
CA HIS A 25 -2.42 24.36 17.52
C HIS A 25 -1.12 23.70 18.00
N ASP A 26 -0.35 24.44 18.80
CA ASP A 26 0.73 23.91 19.61
C ASP A 26 0.08 23.23 20.82
N GLU A 27 0.19 21.91 20.89
CA GLU A 27 -0.04 21.14 22.13
C GLU A 27 1.34 20.58 22.50
N GLU A 28 1.98 21.26 23.46
CA GLU A 28 3.21 20.85 24.11
C GLU A 28 3.00 19.48 24.76
N ILE A 29 3.66 18.44 24.23
CA ILE A 29 3.80 17.16 24.93
C ILE A 29 5.24 17.07 25.40
N ASP A 30 5.40 17.25 26.71
CA ASP A 30 6.62 17.12 27.51
C ASP A 30 7.53 15.99 27.02
N HIS A 31 8.74 16.36 26.60
CA HIS A 31 9.76 15.45 26.10
C HIS A 31 10.58 14.94 27.29
N GLY A 32 10.15 13.79 27.83
CA GLY A 32 10.97 12.98 28.72
C GLY A 32 12.33 12.70 28.06
N SER A 33 13.36 13.31 28.64
CA SER A 33 14.75 13.31 28.20
C SER A 33 15.36 11.92 28.15
N HIS A 34 15.84 11.51 26.97
CA HIS A 34 17.03 10.65 26.88
C HIS A 34 17.91 11.13 25.74
N ASP A 35 18.86 11.97 26.12
CA ASP A 35 20.01 12.34 25.32
C ASP A 35 20.86 11.09 25.00
N ARG A 36 20.96 10.76 23.70
CA ARG A 36 22.15 10.12 23.13
C ARG A 36 22.36 10.63 21.71
N SER A 37 23.29 11.57 21.57
CA SER A 37 24.17 11.84 20.42
C SER A 37 23.71 11.34 19.05
N ARG A 38 23.09 12.22 18.25
CA ARG A 38 22.87 11.99 16.81
C ARG A 38 24.16 12.22 16.03
N VAL A 39 24.96 11.17 15.84
CA VAL A 39 25.91 11.11 14.72
C VAL A 39 25.15 10.68 13.47
N ARG A 40 25.44 11.34 12.34
CA ARG A 40 24.78 11.16 11.05
C ARG A 40 25.66 10.25 10.18
N ASP A 41 25.23 9.03 9.87
CA ASP A 41 25.86 8.18 8.85
C ASP A 41 24.83 7.40 8.01
N GLY A 42 25.06 7.42 6.69
CA GLY A 42 24.10 7.07 5.63
C GLY A 42 23.94 5.58 5.34
N VAL A 43 24.00 4.70 6.33
CA VAL A 43 23.82 3.26 6.14
C VAL A 43 22.79 2.78 7.16
N MET A 44 21.58 2.48 6.68
CA MET A 44 20.43 1.95 7.42
C MET A 44 20.23 2.55 8.81
N ARG A 45 19.29 3.51 8.94
CA ARG A 45 18.76 3.90 10.25
C ARG A 45 18.04 2.70 10.87
N GLU A 46 18.77 1.84 11.58
CA GLU A 46 18.19 1.04 12.64
C GLU A 46 17.83 2.04 13.75
N VAL A 47 16.60 2.55 13.68
CA VAL A 47 16.06 3.33 14.77
C VAL A 47 15.70 2.34 15.86
N ASP A 48 16.35 2.42 17.01
CA ASP A 48 15.97 1.66 18.19
C ASP A 48 14.50 1.93 18.50
N VAL A 49 13.63 0.97 18.19
CA VAL A 49 12.17 1.07 18.41
C VAL A 49 11.80 1.05 19.90
N GLY A 50 12.79 0.91 20.79
CA GLY A 50 12.57 0.63 22.20
C GLY A 50 11.89 -0.72 22.40
N THR A 51 11.49 -1.03 23.63
CA THR A 51 10.81 -2.28 24.00
C THR A 51 9.31 -2.30 23.68
N GLY A 52 8.77 -1.22 23.08
CA GLY A 52 7.33 -1.01 22.89
C GLY A 52 6.84 -1.12 21.45
N LEU A 53 5.60 -1.57 21.27
CA LEU A 53 4.88 -1.59 19.99
C LEU A 53 4.76 -0.20 19.36
N SER A 54 4.71 0.85 20.18
CA SER A 54 4.60 2.25 19.74
C SER A 54 5.77 2.69 18.86
N GLY A 55 7.00 2.28 19.21
CA GLY A 55 8.18 2.59 18.41
C GLY A 55 8.16 1.86 17.06
N ALA A 56 7.79 0.58 17.06
CA ALA A 56 7.64 -0.20 15.82
C ALA A 56 6.57 0.41 14.89
N LEU A 57 5.40 0.80 15.43
CA LEU A 57 4.35 1.47 14.65
C LEU A 57 4.79 2.83 14.11
N LYS A 58 5.59 3.59 14.87
CA LYS A 58 6.16 4.86 14.43
C LYS A 58 7.08 4.68 13.23
N LEU A 59 7.94 3.66 13.24
CA LEU A 59 8.79 3.35 12.08
C LEU A 59 8.00 2.92 10.85
N LEU A 60 6.99 2.06 11.01
CA LEU A 60 6.18 1.61 9.88
C LEU A 60 5.40 2.77 9.22
N ARG A 61 5.03 3.78 10.01
CA ARG A 61 4.45 5.04 9.53
C ARG A 61 5.48 5.86 8.76
N GLU A 62 6.68 6.04 9.32
CA GLU A 62 7.79 6.77 8.66
C GLU A 62 8.24 6.08 7.36
N GLN A 63 8.20 4.75 7.31
CA GLN A 63 8.47 3.93 6.12
C GLN A 63 7.35 4.00 5.08
N GLY A 64 6.17 4.52 5.43
CA GLY A 64 5.02 4.63 4.51
C GLY A 64 4.37 3.29 4.16
N ILE A 65 4.75 2.20 4.82
CA ILE A 65 4.17 0.86 4.63
C ILE A 65 2.82 0.78 5.36
N PHE A 66 2.73 1.43 6.52
CA PHE A 66 1.51 1.46 7.32
C PHE A 66 0.59 2.59 6.85
N LYS A 67 -0.58 2.22 6.32
CA LYS A 67 -1.67 3.17 6.10
C LYS A 67 -2.54 3.22 7.33
N GLU A 68 -2.42 4.30 8.08
CA GLU A 68 -3.31 4.58 9.19
C GLU A 68 -4.73 4.71 8.63
N LYS A 69 -5.60 3.76 9.00
CA LYS A 69 -7.03 3.98 8.82
C LYS A 69 -7.35 5.07 9.81
N SER A 70 -7.56 6.30 9.33
CA SER A 70 -8.10 7.35 10.17
C SER A 70 -9.30 6.76 10.88
N SER A 71 -9.20 6.57 12.19
CA SER A 71 -10.33 6.29 13.06
C SER A 71 -11.18 7.56 13.10
N SER A 72 -11.73 7.92 11.95
CA SER A 72 -12.74 8.95 11.86
C SER A 72 -13.94 8.38 12.58
N LYS A 73 -14.02 8.69 13.88
CA LYS A 73 -15.21 8.60 14.71
C LYS A 73 -15.75 7.18 14.86
N LEU A 74 -15.32 6.50 15.92
CA LEU A 74 -16.28 5.62 16.61
C LEU A 74 -17.43 6.53 17.03
N HIS A 75 -18.51 6.57 16.25
CA HIS A 75 -19.73 7.25 16.65
C HIS A 75 -20.32 6.38 17.76
N VAL A 76 -20.24 6.84 19.01
CA VAL A 76 -21.12 6.34 20.06
C VAL A 76 -22.47 6.96 19.77
N ASP A 77 -23.21 6.37 18.83
CA ASP A 77 -24.58 6.78 18.55
C ASP A 77 -25.44 6.40 19.77
N VAL A 78 -25.81 7.39 20.59
CA VAL A 78 -26.98 7.26 21.47
C VAL A 78 -28.19 7.19 20.54
N ARG A 79 -28.72 5.98 20.35
CA ARG A 79 -29.79 5.71 19.38
C ARG A 79 -31.15 6.10 19.96
N ASP A 80 -31.70 7.22 19.49
CA ASP A 80 -33.14 7.47 19.58
C ASP A 80 -33.90 6.61 18.56
N ASN A 81 -34.78 5.75 19.06
CA ASN A 81 -35.48 4.69 18.32
C ASN A 81 -36.70 5.22 17.53
N HIS A 82 -36.52 6.17 16.61
CA HIS A 82 -37.59 6.58 15.67
C HIS A 82 -37.08 6.75 14.23
N GLY A 83 -37.07 5.64 13.48
CA GLY A 83 -36.84 5.63 12.04
C GLY A 83 -36.71 4.20 11.51
N LYS A 84 -37.74 3.72 10.82
CA LYS A 84 -37.79 2.36 10.23
C LYS A 84 -36.83 2.24 9.03
N ASP A 85 -36.15 1.09 8.98
CA ASP A 85 -35.66 0.39 7.77
C ASP A 85 -34.33 0.75 7.07
N ASP A 86 -33.23 0.93 7.82
CA ASP A 86 -31.87 0.87 7.22
C ASP A 86 -30.90 -0.13 7.91
N ARG A 87 -31.36 -0.93 8.88
CA ARG A 87 -30.51 -1.93 9.57
C ARG A 87 -29.86 -2.94 8.63
N PHE A 88 -30.50 -3.27 7.51
CA PHE A 88 -29.92 -4.15 6.50
C PHE A 88 -28.78 -3.51 5.73
N LYS A 89 -28.83 -2.21 5.43
CA LYS A 89 -27.78 -1.53 4.65
C LYS A 89 -26.46 -1.43 5.42
N ASP A 90 -26.53 -1.33 6.75
CA ASP A 90 -25.32 -1.33 7.58
C ASP A 90 -24.60 -2.68 7.59
N ALA A 91 -25.34 -3.80 7.52
CA ALA A 91 -24.75 -5.13 7.51
C ALA A 91 -23.96 -5.46 6.22
N PHE A 92 -24.29 -4.82 5.09
CA PHE A 92 -23.59 -5.04 3.81
C PHE A 92 -22.33 -4.18 3.64
N LYS A 93 -22.10 -3.16 4.49
CA LYS A 93 -20.95 -2.24 4.35
C LYS A 93 -19.60 -2.93 4.56
N ASP A 94 -19.56 -4.00 5.32
CA ASP A 94 -18.31 -4.71 5.66
C ASP A 94 -18.00 -5.89 4.73
N ILE A 95 -18.87 -6.20 3.76
CA ILE A 95 -18.68 -7.35 2.87
C ILE A 95 -17.64 -7.00 1.79
N ARG A 96 -16.52 -7.74 1.78
CA ARG A 96 -15.49 -7.65 0.73
C ARG A 96 -15.53 -8.91 -0.13
N ILE A 97 -15.58 -8.72 -1.45
CA ILE A 97 -15.60 -9.82 -2.41
C ILE A 97 -14.26 -9.86 -3.14
N ASP A 98 -13.33 -10.61 -2.56
CA ASP A 98 -12.01 -10.84 -3.16
C ASP A 98 -11.97 -12.17 -3.91
N ARG A 99 -11.18 -12.21 -4.98
CA ARG A 99 -10.93 -13.44 -5.75
C ARG A 99 -9.52 -13.90 -5.47
N VAL A 100 -9.36 -15.18 -5.15
CA VAL A 100 -8.11 -15.74 -4.65
C VAL A 100 -7.62 -16.86 -5.57
N ASP A 101 -6.30 -16.91 -5.75
CA ASP A 101 -5.61 -17.96 -6.52
C ASP A 101 -5.30 -19.21 -5.69
N GLU A 102 -4.87 -20.29 -6.36
CA GLU A 102 -4.38 -21.53 -5.73
C GLU A 102 -3.28 -21.26 -4.69
N CYS A 103 -2.45 -20.24 -4.93
CA CYS A 103 -1.39 -19.83 -4.02
C CYS A 103 -1.87 -18.86 -2.91
N GLY A 104 -3.17 -18.73 -2.66
CA GLY A 104 -3.72 -17.85 -1.62
C GLY A 104 -3.58 -16.35 -1.89
N ARG A 105 -3.10 -15.96 -3.08
CA ARG A 105 -2.92 -14.56 -3.47
C ARG A 105 -4.24 -13.94 -3.92
N ILE A 106 -4.53 -12.73 -3.44
CA ILE A 106 -5.62 -11.91 -3.95
C ILE A 106 -5.31 -11.51 -5.40
N LEU A 107 -6.17 -11.94 -6.32
CA LEU A 107 -6.07 -11.62 -7.73
C LEU A 107 -6.36 -10.15 -7.98
N THR A 108 -5.68 -9.61 -8.99
CA THR A 108 -6.13 -8.36 -9.60
C THR A 108 -7.47 -8.58 -10.32
N GLU A 109 -8.32 -7.54 -10.39
CA GLU A 109 -9.63 -7.61 -11.06
C GLU A 109 -9.53 -8.16 -12.49
N LYS A 110 -8.47 -7.76 -13.22
CA LYS A 110 -8.19 -8.19 -14.59
C LYS A 110 -7.85 -9.68 -14.68
N GLU A 111 -7.17 -10.22 -13.70
CA GLU A 111 -6.82 -11.64 -13.64
C GLU A 111 -8.03 -12.47 -13.21
N ALA A 112 -8.78 -11.99 -12.22
CA ALA A 112 -10.04 -12.58 -11.78
C ALA A 112 -11.04 -12.71 -12.94
N PHE A 113 -11.26 -11.62 -13.71
CA PHE A 113 -12.12 -11.64 -14.88
C PHE A 113 -11.66 -12.65 -15.93
N LYS A 114 -10.36 -12.72 -16.23
CA LYS A 114 -9.84 -13.71 -17.19
C LYS A 114 -10.06 -15.14 -16.73
N LYS A 115 -9.86 -15.43 -15.44
CA LYS A 115 -10.13 -16.77 -14.89
C LYS A 115 -11.60 -17.12 -15.02
N LEU A 116 -12.48 -16.18 -14.67
CA LEU A 116 -13.92 -16.34 -14.85
C LEU A 116 -14.30 -16.59 -16.31
N CYS A 117 -13.78 -15.80 -17.25
CA CYS A 117 -14.05 -15.96 -18.68
C CYS A 117 -13.54 -17.29 -19.24
N HIS A 118 -12.34 -17.74 -18.84
CA HIS A 118 -11.85 -19.05 -19.30
C HIS A 118 -12.68 -20.19 -18.71
N GLY A 119 -13.19 -20.05 -17.48
CA GLY A 119 -14.13 -21.00 -16.88
C GLY A 119 -15.45 -21.03 -17.64
N PHE A 120 -15.98 -19.86 -17.99
CA PHE A 120 -17.24 -19.73 -18.71
C PHE A 120 -17.16 -20.22 -20.16
N HIS A 121 -16.11 -19.85 -20.89
CA HIS A 121 -15.95 -20.23 -22.29
C HIS A 121 -15.24 -21.56 -22.52
N GLY A 122 -14.65 -22.18 -21.48
CA GLY A 122 -13.86 -23.43 -21.57
C GLY A 122 -12.55 -23.32 -22.35
N LYS A 123 -12.29 -22.19 -23.01
CA LYS A 123 -11.09 -21.95 -23.82
C LYS A 123 -9.93 -21.48 -22.93
N LYS A 124 -9.15 -22.44 -22.45
CA LYS A 124 -7.92 -22.15 -21.69
C LYS A 124 -6.85 -21.53 -22.62
N PRO A 125 -5.99 -20.65 -22.09
CA PRO A 125 -4.85 -20.15 -22.85
C PRO A 125 -3.93 -21.31 -23.26
N GLY A 126 -3.30 -21.25 -24.43
CA GLY A 126 -2.38 -22.31 -24.88
C GLY A 126 -1.14 -22.46 -23.98
N LYS A 127 -0.51 -23.66 -24.02
CA LYS A 127 0.61 -24.07 -23.14
C LYS A 127 1.72 -23.02 -23.01
N ARG A 128 2.24 -22.51 -24.13
CA ARG A 128 3.30 -21.48 -24.16
C ARG A 128 2.89 -20.17 -23.47
N LYS A 129 1.60 -19.80 -23.52
CA LYS A 129 1.09 -18.61 -22.82
C LYS A 129 0.91 -18.85 -21.33
N GLN A 130 0.54 -20.07 -20.92
CA GLN A 130 0.45 -20.45 -19.51
C GLN A 130 1.84 -20.42 -18.87
N GLU A 131 2.81 -21.11 -19.47
CA GLU A 131 4.19 -21.18 -18.98
C GLU A 131 4.84 -19.80 -18.85
N LYS A 132 4.69 -18.92 -19.86
CA LYS A 132 5.20 -17.54 -19.77
C LYS A 132 4.58 -16.74 -18.62
N ARG A 133 3.31 -17.00 -18.28
CA ARG A 133 2.65 -16.32 -17.15
C ARG A 133 3.12 -16.90 -15.82
N MET A 134 3.21 -18.22 -15.71
CA MET A 134 3.76 -18.89 -14.51
C MET A 134 5.16 -18.38 -14.20
N ARG A 135 6.04 -18.35 -15.21
CA ARG A 135 7.39 -17.81 -15.08
C ARG A 135 7.40 -16.36 -14.60
N LYS A 136 6.55 -15.49 -15.12
CA LYS A 136 6.45 -14.11 -14.64
C LYS A 136 6.03 -14.00 -13.18
N HIS A 137 5.10 -14.85 -12.73
CA HIS A 137 4.68 -14.87 -11.33
C HIS A 137 5.83 -15.35 -10.43
N GLU A 138 6.53 -16.42 -10.82
CA GLU A 138 7.71 -16.92 -10.12
C GLU A 138 8.82 -15.88 -10.06
N ASP A 139 9.17 -15.28 -11.20
CA ASP A 139 10.20 -14.25 -11.26
C ASP A 139 9.82 -13.06 -10.36
N SER A 140 8.54 -12.66 -10.32
CA SER A 140 8.10 -11.58 -9.42
C SER A 140 8.28 -11.94 -7.95
N SER A 141 8.00 -13.20 -7.56
CA SER A 141 8.23 -13.66 -6.18
C SER A 141 9.72 -13.79 -5.85
N LYS A 142 10.53 -14.31 -6.78
CA LYS A 142 11.98 -14.47 -6.62
C LYS A 142 12.67 -13.11 -6.52
N ASN A 143 12.28 -12.15 -7.35
CA ASN A 143 12.84 -10.79 -7.32
C ASN A 143 12.65 -10.10 -5.96
N ILE A 144 11.52 -10.32 -5.27
CA ILE A 144 11.29 -9.76 -3.93
C ILE A 144 12.30 -10.35 -2.94
N LEU A 145 12.46 -11.68 -2.93
CA LEU A 145 13.43 -12.38 -2.08
C LEU A 145 14.87 -11.97 -2.40
N GLU A 146 15.24 -12.00 -3.68
CA GLU A 146 16.58 -11.64 -4.16
C GLU A 146 16.94 -10.18 -3.86
N SER A 147 15.97 -9.27 -3.87
CA SER A 147 16.22 -7.87 -3.48
C SER A 147 16.60 -7.74 -2.00
N SER A 148 16.00 -8.56 -1.14
CA SER A 148 16.31 -8.63 0.29
C SER A 148 17.69 -9.24 0.51
N ASP A 149 17.95 -10.40 -0.10
CA ASP A 149 19.23 -11.10 0.02
C ASP A 149 20.39 -10.24 -0.52
N ARG A 150 20.17 -9.54 -1.64
CA ARG A 150 21.16 -8.61 -2.21
C ARG A 150 21.40 -7.39 -1.31
N ALA A 151 20.42 -6.95 -0.53
CA ALA A 151 20.63 -5.89 0.46
C ALA A 151 21.48 -6.38 1.63
N VAL A 152 21.23 -7.59 2.12
CA VAL A 152 22.00 -8.23 3.19
C VAL A 152 23.46 -8.46 2.77
N GLU A 153 23.70 -8.92 1.53
CA GLU A 153 25.04 -9.16 1.03
C GLU A 153 25.87 -7.86 0.93
N ARG A 154 25.24 -6.75 0.50
CA ARG A 154 25.90 -5.42 0.50
C ARG A 154 26.28 -4.97 1.91
N MET A 155 25.44 -5.22 2.91
CA MET A 155 25.76 -4.90 4.31
C MET A 155 26.97 -5.71 4.78
N ARG A 156 27.03 -7.00 4.45
CA ARG A 156 28.15 -7.87 4.81
C ARG A 156 29.47 -7.39 4.21
N GLN A 157 29.45 -6.93 2.95
CA GLN A 157 30.62 -6.36 2.27
C GLN A 157 31.13 -5.10 2.98
N VAL A 158 30.24 -4.15 3.28
CA VAL A 158 30.59 -2.92 4.02
C VAL A 158 31.18 -3.25 5.40
N HIS A 159 30.61 -4.20 6.13
CA HIS A 159 31.15 -4.60 7.43
C HIS A 159 32.51 -5.30 7.34
N ALA A 160 32.78 -6.05 6.27
CA ALA A 160 34.07 -6.69 6.04
C ALA A 160 35.16 -5.67 5.71
N GLU A 161 34.84 -4.65 4.91
CA GLU A 161 35.75 -3.53 4.58
C GLU A 161 36.12 -2.71 5.82
N LEU A 162 35.19 -2.50 6.75
CA LEU A 162 35.45 -1.77 8.00
C LEU A 162 36.18 -2.61 9.06
N LYS A 163 36.27 -3.93 8.90
CA LYS A 163 36.92 -4.86 9.84
C LYS A 163 38.33 -5.28 9.41
N SER A 164 38.84 -4.79 8.29
CA SER A 164 40.25 -4.97 7.95
C SER A 164 41.14 -4.20 8.95
N PRO A 165 42.24 -4.81 9.44
CA PRO A 165 43.07 -4.27 10.53
C PRO A 165 43.77 -2.95 10.20
#